data_AF-A0A023FDK1-F1
#
_entry.id   AF-A0A023FDK1-F1
#
_cell.length_a   1.000
_cell.length_b   1.000
_cell.length_c   1.000
_cell.angle_alpha   90.00
_cell.angle_beta   90.00
_cell.angle_gamma   90.00
#
_symmetry.space_group_name_H-M   'P 1'
#
loop_
_entity.id
_entity.type
_entity.pdbx_description
1 polymer ?
#
loop_
_entity_poly.entity_id
_entity_poly.type
_entity_poly.pdbx_seq_one_letter_code
_entity_poly.pdbx_strand_id
1 'polypeptide(L)'
;MIFVFYGLCLASLLLLRPLLVYKVFSGQGKKSVFLTMYAIPALALIHATMGGLLYYAFPYIVIILSVVSMASHFAFRLDQSMCSLLSQTIKESRNLTILIGHWFLHAYGIIAITQLRDPVFHWALLAVVPFPSLFYILTSKFTDPSRLHVD
;
A
#
# COMPACT_ATOMS: atom_id res chain seq x y z
N MET A 1 3.78 -17.85 6.35
CA MET A 1 4.25 -18.66 5.21
C MET A 1 5.74 -18.46 4.93
N ILE A 2 6.22 -17.22 4.70
CA ILE A 2 7.62 -16.97 4.31
C ILE A 2 8.64 -17.34 5.40
N PHE A 3 8.38 -17.03 6.67
CA PHE A 3 9.25 -17.49 7.77
C PHE A 3 9.24 -19.01 7.98
N VAL A 4 8.10 -19.67 7.71
CA VAL A 4 8.00 -21.13 7.73
C VAL A 4 8.87 -21.72 6.62
N PHE A 5 8.86 -21.11 5.43
CA PHE A 5 9.75 -21.48 4.34
C PHE A 5 11.23 -21.31 4.72
N TYR A 6 11.63 -20.18 5.30
CA TYR A 6 13.01 -20.00 5.77
C TYR A 6 13.39 -21.01 6.85
N GLY A 7 12.47 -21.34 7.77
CA GLY A 7 12.66 -22.38 8.78
C GLY A 7 12.86 -23.77 8.17
N LEU A 8 12.06 -24.14 7.17
CA LEU A 8 12.21 -25.39 6.44
C LEU A 8 13.52 -25.44 5.63
N CYS A 9 13.93 -24.32 5.01
CA CYS A 9 15.23 -24.20 4.34
C CYS A 9 16.40 -24.34 5.32
N LEU A 10 16.28 -23.79 6.52
CA LEU A 10 17.29 -23.93 7.55
C LEU A 10 17.36 -25.38 8.07
N ALA A 11 16.20 -26.00 8.31
CA ALA A 11 16.12 -27.40 8.72
C ALA A 11 16.72 -28.34 7.66
N SER A 12 16.42 -28.14 6.37
CA SER A 12 17.01 -28.94 5.29
C SER A 12 18.51 -28.68 5.14
N LEU A 13 18.97 -27.44 5.36
CA LEU A 13 20.38 -27.08 5.38
C LEU A 13 21.15 -27.76 6.51
N LEU A 14 20.55 -27.90 7.69
CA LEU A 14 21.20 -28.51 8.86
C LEU A 14 21.15 -30.04 8.84
N LEU A 15 20.05 -30.62 8.33
CA LEU A 15 19.84 -32.07 8.37
C LEU A 15 20.30 -32.77 7.09
N LEU A 16 19.87 -32.30 5.91
CA LEU A 16 20.07 -33.02 4.65
C LEU A 16 21.39 -32.64 3.97
N ARG A 17 21.71 -31.34 3.93
CA ARG A 17 22.85 -30.83 3.16
C ARG A 17 24.22 -31.31 3.65
N PRO A 18 24.50 -31.45 4.97
CA PRO A 18 25.78 -31.95 5.45
C PRO A 18 25.95 -33.44 5.15
N LEU A 19 24.87 -34.22 5.25
CA LEU A 19 24.85 -35.64 4.89
C LEU A 19 25.16 -35.84 3.41
N LEU A 20 24.57 -35.03 2.53
CA LEU A 20 24.84 -35.07 1.09
C LEU A 20 26.29 -34.69 0.77
N VAL A 21 26.79 -33.59 1.36
CA VAL A 21 28.17 -33.14 1.14
C VAL A 21 29.19 -34.18 1.61
N TYR A 22 28.92 -34.86 2.73
CA TYR A 22 29.80 -35.89 3.24
C TYR A 22 29.73 -37.19 2.43
N LYS A 23 28.53 -37.71 2.12
CA LYS A 23 28.35 -39.01 1.46
C LYS A 23 28.55 -38.98 -0.05
N VAL A 24 28.12 -37.92 -0.73
CA VAL A 24 28.05 -37.86 -2.21
C VAL A 24 29.20 -37.04 -2.78
N PHE A 25 29.53 -35.92 -2.14
CA PHE A 25 30.51 -34.96 -2.67
C PHE A 25 31.89 -35.02 -1.99
N SER A 26 32.14 -36.05 -1.16
CA SER A 26 33.42 -36.28 -0.48
C SER A 26 33.96 -35.04 0.26
N GLY A 27 33.06 -34.22 0.81
CA GLY A 27 33.41 -32.99 1.54
C GLY A 27 33.66 -31.75 0.68
N GLN A 28 33.50 -31.82 -0.64
CA GLN A 28 33.50 -30.62 -1.50
C GLN A 28 32.19 -29.84 -1.27
N GLY A 29 32.30 -28.56 -0.88
CA GLY A 29 31.12 -27.71 -0.63
C GLY A 29 30.88 -27.28 0.83
N LYS A 30 31.77 -27.63 1.77
CA LYS A 30 31.69 -27.19 3.18
C LYS A 30 31.52 -25.67 3.32
N LYS A 31 32.26 -24.88 2.52
CA LYS A 31 32.15 -23.41 2.49
C LYS A 31 30.75 -22.92 2.13
N SER A 32 30.05 -23.61 1.22
CA SER A 32 28.68 -23.27 0.83
C SER A 32 27.70 -23.53 1.97
N VAL A 33 27.87 -24.62 2.72
CA VAL A 33 27.03 -24.92 3.89
C VAL A 33 27.16 -23.81 4.95
N PHE A 34 28.38 -23.42 5.29
CA PHE A 34 28.62 -22.33 6.23
C PHE A 34 28.07 -20.98 5.73
N LEU A 35 28.30 -20.64 4.47
CA LEU A 35 27.77 -19.39 3.91
C LEU A 35 26.23 -19.35 3.97
N THR A 36 25.56 -20.44 3.61
CA THR A 36 24.09 -20.50 3.64
C THR A 36 23.55 -20.48 5.08
N MET A 37 24.30 -21.00 6.06
CA MET A 37 23.93 -20.94 7.49
C MET A 37 23.83 -19.50 7.99
N TYR A 38 24.66 -18.58 7.46
CA TYR A 38 24.56 -17.16 7.76
C TYR A 38 23.55 -16.44 6.86
N ALA A 39 23.47 -16.82 5.59
CA ALA A 39 22.61 -16.15 4.62
C ALA A 39 21.11 -16.32 4.92
N ILE A 40 20.65 -17.52 5.30
CA ILE A 40 19.21 -17.74 5.56
C ILE A 40 18.71 -16.88 6.73
N PRO A 41 19.35 -16.84 7.91
CA PRO A 41 18.96 -15.94 8.99
C PRO A 41 19.06 -14.46 8.60
N ALA A 42 20.10 -14.05 7.85
CA ALA A 42 20.23 -12.68 7.38
C ALA A 42 19.08 -12.26 6.44
N LEU A 43 18.69 -13.14 5.51
CA LEU A 43 17.53 -12.93 4.63
C LEU A 43 16.23 -12.88 5.43
N ALA A 44 16.06 -13.76 6.42
CA ALA A 44 14.89 -13.73 7.30
C ALA A 44 14.82 -12.41 8.08
N LEU A 45 15.95 -11.90 8.57
CA LEU A 45 16.02 -10.62 9.27
C LEU A 45 15.67 -9.44 8.34
N ILE A 46 16.26 -9.38 7.15
CA ILE A 46 15.91 -8.38 6.13
C ILE A 46 14.43 -8.45 5.79
N HIS A 47 13.87 -9.65 5.61
CA HIS A 47 12.46 -9.82 5.30
C HIS A 47 11.56 -9.38 6.46
N ALA A 48 11.93 -9.70 7.70
CA ALA A 48 11.20 -9.27 8.89
C ALA A 48 11.18 -7.75 9.05
N THR A 49 12.32 -7.09 8.83
CA THR A 49 12.42 -5.64 8.98
C THR A 49 11.76 -4.92 7.82
N MET A 50 12.11 -5.23 6.57
CA MET A 50 11.57 -4.53 5.40
C MET A 50 10.11 -4.90 5.13
N GLY A 51 9.76 -6.19 5.23
CA GLY A 51 8.39 -6.65 5.09
C GLY A 51 7.52 -6.12 6.23
N GLY A 52 8.00 -6.18 7.48
CA GLY A 52 7.30 -5.62 8.64
C GLY A 52 7.06 -4.12 8.49
N LEU A 53 8.07 -3.36 8.04
CA LEU A 53 7.94 -1.93 7.77
C LEU A 53 6.90 -1.65 6.68
N LEU A 54 6.88 -2.45 5.61
CA LEU A 54 5.90 -2.31 4.55
C LEU A 54 4.48 -2.58 5.07
N TYR A 55 4.26 -3.65 5.84
CA TYR A 55 2.94 -3.92 6.44
C TYR A 55 2.49 -2.84 7.41
N TYR A 56 3.41 -2.29 8.18
CA TYR A 56 3.14 -1.18 9.08
C TYR A 56 2.79 0.12 8.33
N ALA A 57 3.53 0.44 7.26
CA ALA A 57 3.32 1.65 6.47
C ALA A 57 2.16 1.53 5.47
N PHE A 58 1.76 0.31 5.10
CA PHE A 58 0.76 0.03 4.08
C PHE A 58 -0.53 0.86 4.21
N PRO A 59 -1.21 0.92 5.37
CA PRO A 59 -2.47 1.65 5.44
C PRO A 59 -2.28 3.18 5.30
N TYR A 60 -1.14 3.72 5.71
CA TYR A 60 -0.77 5.13 5.49
C TYR A 60 -0.51 5.40 4.00
N ILE A 61 0.21 4.51 3.32
CA ILE A 61 0.43 4.59 1.87
C ILE A 61 -0.91 4.58 1.13
N VAL A 62 -1.83 3.69 1.50
CA VAL A 62 -3.17 3.62 0.88
C VAL A 62 -3.96 4.92 1.06
N ILE A 63 -3.95 5.51 2.26
CA ILE A 63 -4.63 6.80 2.50
C ILE A 63 -4.02 7.89 1.62
N ILE A 64 -2.69 8.06 1.62
CA ILE A 64 -2.03 9.10 0.83
C ILE A 64 -2.31 8.91 -0.67
N LEU A 65 -2.12 7.70 -1.19
CA LEU A 65 -2.35 7.39 -2.59
C LEU A 65 -3.81 7.54 -3.00
N SER A 66 -4.77 7.21 -2.13
CA SER A 66 -6.19 7.43 -2.42
C SER A 66 -6.51 8.92 -2.56
N VAL A 67 -5.94 9.78 -1.72
CA VAL A 67 -6.11 11.25 -1.80
C VAL A 67 -5.48 11.79 -3.07
N VAL A 68 -4.22 11.41 -3.36
CA VAL A 68 -3.53 11.82 -4.58
C VAL A 68 -4.31 11.36 -5.82
N SER A 69 -4.79 10.12 -5.86
CA SER A 69 -5.51 9.57 -7.01
C SER A 69 -6.88 10.24 -7.20
N MET A 70 -7.60 10.59 -6.12
CA MET A 70 -8.83 11.40 -6.20
C MET A 70 -8.52 12.78 -6.81
N ALA A 71 -7.50 13.46 -6.30
CA ALA A 71 -7.09 14.76 -6.84
C ALA A 71 -6.67 14.67 -8.31
N SER A 72 -5.89 13.66 -8.68
CA SER A 72 -5.51 13.40 -10.07
C SER A 72 -6.73 13.13 -10.96
N HIS A 73 -7.69 12.32 -10.50
CA HIS A 73 -8.90 12.03 -11.25
C HIS A 73 -9.70 13.28 -11.63
N PHE A 74 -9.79 14.25 -10.72
CA PHE A 74 -10.45 15.52 -10.99
C PHE A 74 -9.57 16.51 -11.78
N ALA A 75 -8.26 16.51 -11.55
CA ALA A 75 -7.31 17.40 -12.24
C ALA A 75 -7.25 17.15 -13.76
N PHE A 76 -7.49 15.92 -14.21
CA PHE A 76 -7.52 15.60 -15.64
C PHE A 76 -8.83 15.97 -16.35
N ARG A 77 -9.76 16.65 -15.68
CA ARG A 77 -10.97 17.18 -16.33
C ARG A 77 -10.69 18.49 -17.05
N LEU A 78 -11.24 18.60 -18.26
CA LEU A 78 -11.11 19.82 -19.08
C LEU A 78 -11.79 21.03 -18.42
N ASP A 79 -12.96 20.82 -17.82
CA ASP A 79 -13.72 21.86 -17.14
C ASP A 79 -13.51 21.75 -15.62
N GLN A 80 -12.76 22.69 -15.06
CA GLN A 80 -12.42 22.76 -13.63
C GLN A 80 -13.47 23.53 -12.81
N SER A 81 -14.59 23.95 -13.40
CA SER A 81 -15.65 24.61 -12.65
C SER A 81 -16.34 23.64 -11.68
N MET A 82 -16.62 24.13 -10.47
CA MET A 82 -17.17 23.32 -9.37
C MET A 82 -18.46 22.59 -9.78
N CYS A 83 -19.39 23.30 -10.45
CA CYS A 83 -20.66 22.74 -10.90
C CYS A 83 -20.46 21.65 -11.96
N SER A 84 -19.51 21.83 -12.86
CA SER A 84 -19.21 20.86 -13.91
C SER A 84 -18.57 19.60 -13.33
N LEU A 85 -17.58 19.76 -12.44
CA LEU A 85 -16.97 18.62 -11.72
C LEU A 85 -18.01 17.81 -10.95
N LEU A 86 -18.91 18.47 -10.21
CA LEU A 86 -19.96 17.80 -9.44
C LEU A 86 -20.98 17.11 -10.37
N SER A 87 -21.46 17.81 -11.40
CA SER A 87 -22.42 17.26 -12.37
C SER A 87 -21.85 16.07 -13.13
N GLN A 88 -20.60 16.16 -13.61
CA GLN A 88 -19.93 15.06 -14.33
C GLN A 88 -19.64 13.87 -13.42
N THR A 89 -19.34 14.10 -12.15
CA THR A 89 -19.11 13.01 -11.18
C THR A 89 -20.38 12.19 -10.94
N ILE A 90 -21.53 12.85 -10.80
CA ILE A 90 -22.79 12.17 -10.48
C ILE A 90 -23.46 11.59 -11.73
N LYS A 91 -23.45 12.31 -12.85
CA LYS A 91 -24.17 11.90 -14.08
C LYS A 91 -23.44 10.85 -14.89
N GLU A 92 -22.11 10.84 -14.87
CA GLU A 92 -21.31 9.86 -15.62
C GLU A 92 -21.01 8.64 -14.76
N SER A 93 -21.62 7.50 -15.09
CA SER A 93 -21.50 6.24 -14.33
C SER A 93 -20.04 5.78 -14.14
N ARG A 94 -19.18 6.01 -15.14
CA ARG A 94 -17.74 5.72 -15.05
C ARG A 94 -17.07 6.53 -13.93
N ASN A 95 -17.36 7.83 -13.85
CA ASN A 95 -16.74 8.72 -12.86
C ASN A 95 -17.21 8.39 -11.46
N LEU A 96 -18.52 8.15 -11.31
CA LEU A 96 -19.11 7.73 -10.05
C LEU A 96 -18.48 6.41 -9.56
N THR A 97 -18.32 5.43 -10.44
CA THR A 97 -17.71 4.13 -10.12
C THR A 97 -16.25 4.30 -9.68
N ILE A 98 -15.48 5.12 -10.40
CA ILE A 98 -14.10 5.43 -10.05
C ILE A 98 -14.04 6.09 -8.67
N LEU A 99 -14.87 7.10 -8.41
CA LEU A 99 -14.89 7.82 -7.13
C LEU A 99 -15.25 6.89 -5.96
N ILE A 100 -16.27 6.05 -6.13
CA ILE A 100 -16.65 5.05 -5.13
C ILE A 100 -15.49 4.10 -4.85
N GLY A 101 -14.74 3.66 -5.87
CA GLY A 101 -13.54 2.85 -5.70
C GLY A 101 -12.47 3.56 -4.85
N HIS A 102 -12.24 4.85 -5.08
CA HIS A 102 -11.31 5.64 -4.27
C HIS A 102 -11.79 5.79 -2.83
N TRP A 103 -13.08 6.01 -2.61
CA TRP A 103 -13.67 6.07 -1.27
C TRP A 103 -13.50 4.76 -0.51
N PHE A 104 -13.72 3.61 -1.18
CA PHE A 104 -13.47 2.31 -0.55
C PHE A 104 -12.00 2.11 -0.18
N LEU A 105 -11.05 2.49 -1.04
CA LEU A 105 -9.63 2.43 -0.72
C LEU A 105 -9.27 3.34 0.45
N HIS A 106 -9.81 4.55 0.48
CA HIS A 106 -9.59 5.51 1.56
C HIS A 106 -10.17 5.00 2.90
N ALA A 107 -11.41 4.51 2.88
CA ALA A 107 -12.08 3.90 4.03
C ALA A 107 -11.31 2.68 4.55
N TYR A 108 -10.86 1.81 3.64
CA TYR A 108 -10.02 0.65 4.00
C TYR A 108 -8.75 1.09 4.73
N GLY A 109 -8.06 2.13 4.25
CA GLY A 109 -6.89 2.67 4.93
C GLY A 109 -7.20 3.19 6.34
N ILE A 110 -8.32 3.92 6.52
CA ILE A 110 -8.77 4.38 7.84
C ILE A 110 -9.04 3.19 8.77
N ILE A 111 -9.78 2.18 8.31
CA ILE A 111 -10.08 0.98 9.09
C ILE A 111 -8.79 0.26 9.48
N ALA A 112 -7.84 0.14 8.55
CA ALA A 112 -6.59 -0.56 8.78
C ALA A 112 -5.67 0.15 9.79
N ILE A 113 -5.64 1.49 9.82
CA ILE A 113 -4.90 2.26 10.85
C ILE A 113 -5.60 2.15 12.21
N THR A 114 -6.89 2.42 12.22
CA THR A 114 -7.65 2.61 13.47
C THR A 114 -8.00 1.30 14.17
N GLN A 115 -8.06 0.21 13.40
CA GLN A 115 -8.51 -1.12 13.83
C GLN A 115 -9.88 -1.08 14.56
N LEU A 116 -10.67 -0.04 14.34
CA LEU A 116 -11.96 0.22 14.99
C LEU A 116 -11.94 0.14 16.53
N ARG A 117 -10.79 0.46 17.16
CA ARG A 117 -10.63 0.38 18.63
C ARG A 117 -11.53 1.34 19.42
N ASP A 118 -11.72 2.54 18.91
CA ASP A 118 -12.70 3.52 19.40
C ASP A 118 -13.82 3.67 18.35
N PRO A 119 -14.95 2.96 18.50
CA PRO A 119 -15.96 2.91 17.47
C PRO A 119 -16.57 4.29 17.20
N VAL A 120 -16.83 5.11 18.22
CA VAL A 120 -17.52 6.40 18.03
C VAL A 120 -16.66 7.33 17.18
N PHE A 121 -15.39 7.49 17.55
CA PHE A 121 -14.47 8.34 16.81
C PHE A 121 -14.17 7.78 15.40
N HIS A 122 -13.98 6.48 15.26
CA HIS A 122 -13.63 5.87 13.98
C HIS A 122 -14.80 5.83 12.99
N TRP A 123 -16.04 5.65 13.46
CA TRP A 123 -17.23 5.81 12.60
C TRP A 123 -17.39 7.26 12.13
N ALA A 124 -17.07 8.24 12.98
CA ALA A 124 -17.05 9.64 12.57
C ALA A 124 -15.99 9.88 11.47
N LEU A 125 -14.78 9.30 11.59
CA LEU A 125 -13.78 9.36 10.53
C LEU A 125 -14.25 8.73 9.21
N LEU A 126 -14.97 7.60 9.28
CA LEU A 126 -15.51 6.93 8.10
C LEU A 126 -16.62 7.75 7.42
N ALA A 127 -17.44 8.47 8.20
CA ALA A 127 -18.44 9.39 7.64
C ALA A 127 -17.79 10.50 6.79
N VAL A 128 -16.53 10.84 7.07
CA VAL A 128 -15.75 11.89 6.40
C VAL A 128 -14.95 11.33 5.21
N VAL A 129 -15.09 10.05 4.84
CA VAL A 129 -14.42 9.47 3.65
C VAL A 129 -14.64 10.26 2.34
N PRO A 130 -15.83 10.84 2.07
CA PRO A 130 -16.03 11.67 0.88
C PRO A 130 -15.27 13.01 0.90
N PHE A 131 -14.77 13.42 2.06
CA PHE A 131 -14.21 14.75 2.27
C PHE A 131 -13.07 15.12 1.32
N PRO A 132 -12.07 14.27 1.01
CA PRO A 132 -11.00 14.66 0.09
C PRO A 132 -11.52 15.03 -1.31
N SER A 133 -12.53 14.29 -1.81
CA SER A 133 -13.16 14.59 -3.09
C SER A 133 -14.02 15.85 -3.06
N LEU A 134 -14.79 16.05 -1.99
CA LEU A 134 -15.58 17.26 -1.80
C LEU A 134 -14.67 18.48 -1.64
N PHE A 135 -13.60 18.35 -0.86
CA PHE A 135 -12.60 19.39 -0.65
C PHE A 135 -12.00 19.82 -1.99
N TYR A 136 -11.54 18.87 -2.82
CA TYR A 136 -11.02 19.19 -4.15
C TYR A 136 -12.04 19.98 -4.98
N ILE A 137 -13.29 19.50 -5.09
CA ILE A 137 -14.33 20.15 -5.88
C ILE A 137 -14.63 21.55 -5.33
N LEU A 138 -14.68 21.72 -4.02
CA LEU A 138 -14.95 23.01 -3.37
C LEU A 138 -13.80 24.01 -3.57
N THR A 139 -12.57 23.53 -3.64
CA THR A 139 -11.38 24.36 -3.82
C THR A 139 -10.96 24.50 -5.28
N SER A 140 -11.64 23.86 -6.24
CA SER A 140 -11.19 23.78 -7.64
C SER A 140 -10.95 25.17 -8.26
N LYS A 141 -11.78 26.15 -7.86
CA LYS A 141 -11.66 27.55 -8.28
C LYS A 141 -10.30 28.17 -7.94
N PHE A 142 -9.67 27.76 -6.84
CA PHE A 142 -8.39 28.29 -6.37
C PHE A 142 -7.19 27.51 -6.89
N THR A 143 -7.41 26.32 -7.45
CA THR A 143 -6.35 25.41 -7.91
C THR A 143 -6.25 25.31 -9.43
N ASP A 144 -7.11 26.03 -10.17
CA ASP A 144 -7.13 26.05 -11.63
C ASP A 144 -5.93 26.84 -12.18
N PRO A 145 -4.98 26.19 -12.88
CA PRO A 145 -3.78 26.86 -13.40
C PRO A 145 -4.10 27.89 -14.49
N SER A 146 -5.25 27.80 -15.15
CA SER A 146 -5.68 28.80 -16.15
C SER A 146 -5.95 30.17 -15.50
N ARG A 147 -6.23 30.21 -14.20
CA ARG A 147 -6.46 31.45 -13.44
C ARG A 147 -5.19 32.03 -12.82
N LEU A 148 -4.06 31.32 -12.92
CA LEU A 148 -2.75 31.81 -12.45
C LEU A 148 -2.06 32.71 -13.47
N HIS A 149 -2.46 32.63 -14.74
CA HIS A 149 -1.98 33.52 -15.79
C HIS A 149 -2.92 34.72 -15.85
N VAL A 150 -2.44 35.86 -15.31
CA VAL A 150 -3.08 37.16 -15.46
C VAL A 150 -2.58 37.75 -16.78
N ASP A 151 -3.34 37.55 -17.85
CA ASP A 151 -3.34 38.49 -18.99
C ASP A 151 -4.43 39.54 -18.75
#